data_AF-A0A6P4FHA0-F1
#
_entry.id   AF-A0A6P4FHA0-F1
#
_cell.length_a   1.000
_cell.length_b   1.000
_cell.length_c   1.000
_cell.angle_alpha   90.00
_cell.angle_beta   90.00
_cell.angle_gamma   90.00
#
_symmetry.space_group_name_H-M   'P 1'
#
loop_
_entity.id
_entity.type
_entity.pdbx_description
1 polymer ?
#
loop_
_entity_poly.entity_id
_entity_poly.type
_entity_poly.pdbx_seq_one_letter_code
_entity_poly.pdbx_strand_id
1 'polypeptide(L)'
;MLPDARSRLFMTSSTLSSTESSVSIQSGDTLTLESGGAVVGGTVAAGGKLIISANGNAENIVIASGAVGSVLSGGVIEDAQLTDGGKLYVYKGGISSDSLGALVISSGGLSVSASTTSGTTIYVYKGAIASDTTIQGVSGIVRVSSGGQALDTTVKSGAYLWVSSGGSVSGVNVIESGGYVGISAGATASDVTINGGSGRISGTGEDYTLTNSAYLWISSGGLLTSATFDTGAYAMMSNGATINEATVLNSAVLHVSAGATTSNVTVSAGGQQQVAGTTVSATIASGGLDILTSGATGSGDVITDGGLEIVSAGASVTGETVSSGGELVIVAGAQAADITNAGGIIISAGAILQSAGQFVSAIALDSDLSSLTVASGTTLDVFSGMSLSGVQNAGNVIVESGADITNAVLASGAELDVSGTASGTTVQSGAIEAVGTGGRSVNATVQTGGIEIVTGQVSGLTPQSGASLNISAGGVAESDTLASGAIEVIWSGGSASNETLES
;
A
#
# COMPACT_ATOMS: atom_id res chain seq x y z
N MET A 1 21.95 71.98 -26.50
CA MET A 1 21.38 70.62 -26.54
C MET A 1 20.22 70.60 -25.57
N LEU A 2 19.00 70.60 -26.10
CA LEU A 2 17.77 70.40 -25.34
C LEU A 2 17.66 68.91 -24.99
N PRO A 3 17.13 68.53 -23.82
CA PRO A 3 16.81 67.14 -23.53
C PRO A 3 15.64 66.69 -24.41
N ASP A 4 15.79 65.49 -24.94
CA ASP A 4 14.87 64.80 -25.85
C ASP A 4 13.44 64.73 -25.30
N ALA A 5 12.48 65.13 -26.12
CA ALA A 5 11.05 65.14 -25.79
C ALA A 5 10.51 63.71 -25.91
N ARG A 6 10.59 62.92 -24.83
CA ARG A 6 9.83 61.66 -24.74
C ARG A 6 8.34 61.96 -24.99
N SER A 7 7.75 61.25 -25.93
CA SER A 7 6.32 61.22 -26.26
C SER A 7 5.50 60.90 -25.01
N ARG A 8 5.11 61.92 -24.23
CA ARG A 8 4.09 61.77 -23.20
C ARG A 8 2.76 61.63 -23.94
N LEU A 9 2.32 60.41 -24.18
CA LEU A 9 0.96 60.16 -24.64
C LEU A 9 0.02 60.66 -23.53
N PHE A 10 -0.71 61.75 -23.78
CA PHE A 10 -1.72 62.24 -22.86
C PHE A 10 -2.93 61.31 -22.99
N MET A 11 -3.00 60.26 -22.16
CA MET A 11 -4.04 59.26 -22.25
C MET A 11 -5.25 59.66 -21.39
N THR A 12 -6.45 59.51 -21.95
CA THR A 12 -7.68 59.19 -21.21
C THR A 12 -8.21 57.87 -21.76
N SER A 13 -8.16 57.74 -23.08
CA SER A 13 -8.11 56.47 -23.81
C SER A 13 -7.19 56.63 -25.02
N SER A 14 -6.33 55.66 -25.29
CA SER A 14 -5.43 55.69 -26.46
C SER A 14 -5.26 54.31 -27.06
N THR A 15 -5.08 54.28 -28.38
CA THR A 15 -4.87 53.06 -29.16
C THR A 15 -3.53 53.14 -29.86
N LEU A 16 -2.72 52.09 -29.74
CA LEU A 16 -1.39 52.02 -30.33
C LEU A 16 -1.35 50.98 -31.46
N SER A 17 -0.77 51.39 -32.58
CA SER A 17 -0.50 50.55 -33.76
C SER A 17 0.98 50.56 -34.18
N SER A 18 1.84 51.11 -33.33
CA SER A 18 3.30 51.16 -33.46
C SER A 18 3.98 50.72 -32.17
N THR A 19 5.31 50.65 -32.15
CA THR A 19 6.08 50.33 -30.93
C THR A 19 6.34 51.59 -30.10
N GLU A 20 6.09 51.52 -28.81
CA GLU A 20 6.48 52.51 -27.80
C GLU A 20 7.29 51.84 -26.68
N SER A 21 8.08 52.64 -25.95
CA SER A 21 8.90 52.12 -24.85
C SER A 21 8.74 52.96 -23.60
N SER A 22 8.86 52.31 -22.42
CA SER A 22 8.73 52.97 -21.10
C SER A 22 7.39 53.69 -20.90
N VAL A 23 6.29 53.07 -21.34
CA VAL A 23 4.96 53.66 -21.27
C VAL A 23 4.44 53.69 -19.83
N SER A 24 3.81 54.79 -19.42
CA SER A 24 3.18 54.92 -18.12
C SER A 24 1.68 55.17 -18.30
N ILE A 25 0.85 54.26 -17.78
CA ILE A 25 -0.62 54.32 -17.84
C ILE A 25 -1.11 54.68 -16.44
N GLN A 26 -1.67 55.89 -16.26
CA GLN A 26 -2.05 56.42 -14.97
C GLN A 26 -3.51 56.08 -14.61
N SER A 27 -3.93 56.50 -13.41
CA SER A 27 -5.31 56.30 -12.96
C SER A 27 -6.32 56.94 -13.91
N GLY A 28 -7.30 56.13 -14.36
CA GLY A 28 -8.32 56.56 -15.32
C GLY A 28 -7.89 56.38 -16.79
N ASP A 29 -6.61 56.13 -17.05
CA ASP A 29 -6.11 55.93 -18.41
C ASP A 29 -6.39 54.49 -18.88
N THR A 30 -6.74 54.36 -20.15
CA THR A 30 -6.78 53.06 -20.83
C THR A 30 -5.91 53.08 -22.08
N LEU A 31 -4.92 52.19 -22.15
CA LEU A 31 -4.14 51.92 -23.36
C LEU A 31 -4.61 50.63 -24.01
N THR A 32 -4.90 50.69 -25.31
CA THR A 32 -5.19 49.51 -26.14
C THR A 32 -4.10 49.29 -27.16
N LEU A 33 -3.51 48.09 -27.20
CA LEU A 33 -2.57 47.66 -28.24
C LEU A 33 -3.35 46.85 -29.27
N GLU A 34 -3.41 47.34 -30.50
CA GLU A 34 -4.02 46.63 -31.63
C GLU A 34 -2.93 46.02 -32.52
N SER A 35 -3.32 45.53 -33.70
CA SER A 35 -2.38 44.91 -34.63
C SER A 35 -1.23 45.86 -34.97
N GLY A 36 0.01 45.42 -34.69
CA GLY A 36 1.23 46.20 -34.89
C GLY A 36 1.58 47.14 -33.72
N GLY A 37 0.67 47.30 -32.75
CA GLY A 37 0.92 47.99 -31.50
C GLY A 37 1.82 47.16 -30.60
N ALA A 38 2.90 47.76 -30.11
CA ALA A 38 3.80 47.11 -29.17
C ALA A 38 4.23 48.05 -28.04
N VAL A 39 4.35 47.52 -26.82
CA VAL A 39 4.98 48.25 -25.71
C VAL A 39 6.11 47.42 -25.13
N VAL A 40 7.29 48.02 -25.02
CA VAL A 40 8.47 47.41 -24.39
C VAL A 40 8.87 48.23 -23.17
N GLY A 41 8.66 47.65 -21.98
CA GLY A 41 8.88 48.31 -20.71
C GLY A 41 7.77 49.32 -20.39
N GLY A 42 7.25 49.28 -19.17
CA GLY A 42 6.26 50.25 -18.74
C GLY A 42 5.64 49.93 -17.39
N THR A 43 4.77 50.82 -16.93
CA THR A 43 4.01 50.63 -15.68
C THR A 43 2.55 51.01 -15.89
N VAL A 44 1.66 50.09 -15.53
CA VAL A 44 0.23 50.36 -15.31
C VAL A 44 0.05 50.71 -13.84
N ALA A 45 -0.18 51.98 -13.54
CA ALA A 45 -0.40 52.45 -12.16
C ALA A 45 -1.82 52.11 -11.68
N ALA A 46 -2.06 52.25 -10.37
CA ALA A 46 -3.37 52.01 -9.76
C ALA A 46 -4.50 52.74 -10.51
N GLY A 47 -5.56 52.01 -10.88
CA GLY A 47 -6.68 52.56 -11.66
C GLY A 47 -6.43 52.71 -13.16
N GLY A 48 -5.21 52.42 -13.65
CA GLY A 48 -4.89 52.35 -15.08
C GLY A 48 -5.25 50.99 -15.68
N LYS A 49 -5.49 50.97 -16.99
CA LYS A 49 -5.87 49.76 -17.75
C LYS A 49 -5.02 49.56 -18.99
N LEU A 50 -4.49 48.36 -19.16
CA LEU A 50 -3.84 47.88 -20.38
C LEU A 50 -4.74 46.83 -21.06
N ILE A 51 -4.99 46.98 -22.36
CA ILE A 51 -5.72 46.02 -23.19
C ILE A 51 -4.81 45.63 -24.36
N ILE A 52 -4.61 44.34 -24.58
CA ILE A 52 -3.81 43.79 -25.67
C ILE A 52 -4.72 42.97 -26.54
N SER A 53 -4.99 43.46 -27.75
CA SER A 53 -5.89 42.86 -28.73
C SER A 53 -5.10 42.07 -29.78
N ALA A 54 -5.79 41.59 -30.83
CA ALA A 54 -5.20 40.75 -31.86
C ALA A 54 -3.92 41.34 -32.46
N ASN A 55 -2.83 40.58 -32.41
CA ASN A 55 -1.48 40.93 -32.86
C ASN A 55 -0.87 42.18 -32.17
N GLY A 56 -1.38 42.56 -31.00
CA GLY A 56 -0.71 43.50 -30.11
C GLY A 56 0.27 42.76 -29.18
N ASN A 57 1.39 43.39 -28.86
CA ASN A 57 2.42 42.81 -28.01
C ASN A 57 2.79 43.72 -26.83
N ALA A 58 2.96 43.16 -25.63
CA ALA A 58 3.53 43.90 -24.51
C ALA A 58 4.62 43.09 -23.83
N GLU A 59 5.73 43.72 -23.50
CA GLU A 59 6.89 43.07 -22.90
C GLU A 59 7.35 43.87 -21.68
N ASN A 60 7.71 43.18 -20.60
CA ASN A 60 8.32 43.76 -19.40
C ASN A 60 7.45 44.87 -18.77
N ILE A 61 6.16 44.58 -18.61
CA ILE A 61 5.19 45.52 -18.05
C ILE A 61 5.00 45.27 -16.56
N VAL A 62 5.16 46.31 -15.74
CA VAL A 62 4.78 46.28 -14.33
C VAL A 62 3.28 46.64 -14.20
N ILE A 63 2.48 45.73 -13.65
CA ILE A 63 1.07 45.97 -13.31
C ILE A 63 0.99 46.20 -11.80
N ALA A 64 0.80 47.47 -11.42
CA ALA A 64 0.78 47.90 -10.04
C ALA A 64 -0.48 47.46 -9.29
N SER A 65 -0.47 47.57 -7.97
CA SER A 65 -1.66 47.35 -7.13
C SER A 65 -2.87 48.14 -7.63
N GLY A 66 -4.00 47.47 -7.84
CA GLY A 66 -5.23 48.10 -8.34
C GLY A 66 -5.22 48.43 -9.84
N ALA A 67 -4.17 48.06 -10.58
CA ALA A 67 -4.13 48.14 -12.03
C ALA A 67 -4.62 46.85 -12.70
N VAL A 68 -5.08 46.96 -13.95
CA VAL A 68 -5.62 45.82 -14.70
C VAL A 68 -4.99 45.71 -16.09
N GLY A 69 -4.39 44.56 -16.38
CA GLY A 69 -4.05 44.12 -17.74
C GLY A 69 -5.09 43.13 -18.28
N SER A 70 -5.39 43.20 -19.58
CA SER A 70 -6.28 42.26 -20.28
C SER A 70 -5.66 41.83 -21.59
N VAL A 71 -5.43 40.53 -21.76
CA VAL A 71 -4.95 39.91 -22.99
C VAL A 71 -6.13 39.23 -23.69
N LEU A 72 -6.52 39.77 -24.84
CA LEU A 72 -7.62 39.27 -25.65
C LEU A 72 -7.09 38.32 -26.74
N SER A 73 -8.00 37.81 -27.57
CA SER A 73 -7.65 36.86 -28.64
C SER A 73 -6.57 37.43 -29.57
N GLY A 74 -5.48 36.68 -29.72
CA GLY A 74 -4.32 37.05 -30.54
C GLY A 74 -3.38 38.08 -29.90
N GLY A 75 -3.68 38.59 -28.71
CA GLY A 75 -2.78 39.44 -27.94
C GLY A 75 -1.74 38.62 -27.18
N VAL A 76 -0.56 39.18 -27.00
CA VAL A 76 0.56 38.55 -26.28
C VAL A 76 1.11 39.51 -25.22
N ILE A 77 1.40 38.97 -24.04
CA ILE A 77 2.20 39.65 -23.02
C ILE A 77 3.30 38.76 -22.49
N GLU A 78 4.52 39.28 -22.46
CA GLU A 78 5.73 38.58 -22.01
C GLU A 78 6.34 39.34 -20.82
N ASP A 79 6.90 38.61 -19.86
CA ASP A 79 7.61 39.16 -18.69
C ASP A 79 6.78 40.18 -17.87
N ALA A 80 5.46 39.96 -17.73
CA ALA A 80 4.64 40.85 -16.92
C ALA A 80 4.97 40.68 -15.42
N GLN A 81 5.21 41.78 -14.72
CA GLN A 81 5.46 41.78 -13.28
C GLN A 81 4.24 42.34 -12.53
N LEU A 82 3.52 41.48 -11.83
CA LEU A 82 2.34 41.82 -11.08
C LEU A 82 2.68 42.02 -9.61
N THR A 83 2.60 43.27 -9.16
CA THR A 83 2.75 43.60 -7.74
C THR A 83 1.49 43.24 -6.94
N ASP A 84 1.57 43.24 -5.61
CA ASP A 84 0.45 42.89 -4.74
C ASP A 84 -0.83 43.70 -5.05
N GLY A 85 -1.89 43.01 -5.48
CA GLY A 85 -3.16 43.61 -5.90
C GLY A 85 -3.27 44.02 -7.38
N GLY A 86 -2.20 43.90 -8.17
CA GLY A 86 -2.25 44.02 -9.64
C GLY A 86 -2.84 42.76 -10.27
N LYS A 87 -3.58 42.89 -11.36
CA LYS A 87 -4.25 41.74 -12.01
C LYS A 87 -4.04 41.71 -13.52
N LEU A 88 -3.68 40.54 -14.04
CA LEU A 88 -3.61 40.26 -15.47
C LEU A 88 -4.68 39.21 -15.81
N TYR A 89 -5.59 39.57 -16.71
CA TYR A 89 -6.60 38.65 -17.23
C TYR A 89 -6.18 38.15 -18.61
N VAL A 90 -6.00 36.84 -18.75
CA VAL A 90 -5.73 36.20 -20.04
C VAL A 90 -7.01 35.50 -20.51
N TYR A 91 -7.62 36.02 -21.57
CA TYR A 91 -8.89 35.53 -22.11
C TYR A 91 -8.67 34.56 -23.28
N LYS A 92 -9.76 34.05 -23.86
CA LYS A 92 -9.75 33.12 -24.99
C LYS A 92 -8.77 33.51 -26.09
N GLY A 93 -7.78 32.65 -26.34
CA GLY A 93 -6.78 32.85 -27.40
C GLY A 93 -5.79 33.98 -27.15
N GLY A 94 -5.80 34.59 -25.97
CA GLY A 94 -4.70 35.44 -25.50
C GLY A 94 -3.60 34.58 -24.88
N ILE A 95 -2.37 35.08 -24.95
CA ILE A 95 -1.18 34.37 -24.45
C ILE A 95 -0.45 35.25 -23.45
N SER A 96 -0.05 34.65 -22.33
CA SER A 96 0.95 35.23 -21.45
C SER A 96 2.14 34.29 -21.29
N SER A 97 3.36 34.81 -21.34
CA SER A 97 4.58 34.08 -20.99
C SER A 97 5.36 34.77 -19.88
N ASP A 98 6.03 33.97 -19.05
CA ASP A 98 6.99 34.42 -18.03
C ASP A 98 6.45 35.46 -17.04
N SER A 99 5.12 35.51 -16.89
CA SER A 99 4.48 36.46 -15.98
C SER A 99 4.68 36.04 -14.52
N LEU A 100 5.03 37.02 -13.70
CA LEU A 100 5.32 36.86 -12.28
C LEU A 100 4.23 37.51 -11.43
N GLY A 101 3.57 36.75 -10.55
CA GLY A 101 2.61 37.25 -9.56
C GLY A 101 1.17 36.76 -9.79
N ALA A 102 0.18 37.64 -9.63
CA ALA A 102 -1.24 37.26 -9.57
C ALA A 102 -1.95 37.25 -10.95
N LEU A 103 -2.11 36.07 -11.55
CA LEU A 103 -2.79 35.89 -12.85
C LEU A 103 -4.22 35.38 -12.73
N VAL A 104 -5.07 35.77 -13.69
CA VAL A 104 -6.38 35.19 -13.93
C VAL A 104 -6.46 34.69 -15.37
N ILE A 105 -6.40 33.38 -15.57
CA ILE A 105 -6.46 32.75 -16.89
C ILE A 105 -7.87 32.19 -17.07
N SER A 106 -8.57 32.65 -18.10
CA SER A 106 -10.00 32.39 -18.28
C SER A 106 -10.36 32.03 -19.71
N SER A 107 -11.41 31.21 -19.87
CA SER A 107 -12.17 31.03 -21.10
C SER A 107 -11.33 30.61 -22.32
N GLY A 108 -10.27 29.81 -22.17
CA GLY A 108 -9.40 29.41 -23.29
C GLY A 108 -8.13 30.25 -23.46
N GLY A 109 -7.77 31.06 -22.46
CA GLY A 109 -6.45 31.70 -22.41
C GLY A 109 -5.34 30.70 -22.09
N LEU A 110 -4.14 30.99 -22.57
CA LEU A 110 -2.93 30.21 -22.34
C LEU A 110 -1.93 31.05 -21.55
N SER A 111 -1.41 30.49 -20.46
CA SER A 111 -0.22 31.03 -19.79
C SER A 111 0.89 29.99 -19.82
N VAL A 112 2.10 30.42 -20.18
CA VAL A 112 3.31 29.57 -20.24
C VAL A 112 4.35 30.13 -19.28
N SER A 113 5.02 29.27 -18.53
CA SER A 113 6.14 29.64 -17.64
C SER A 113 5.79 30.71 -16.60
N ALA A 114 4.51 30.78 -16.20
CA ALA A 114 4.08 31.72 -15.16
C ALA A 114 4.63 31.32 -13.80
N SER A 115 4.89 32.30 -12.95
CA SER A 115 5.41 32.07 -11.61
C SER A 115 4.65 32.87 -10.55
N THR A 116 4.39 32.26 -9.40
CA THR A 116 3.86 33.00 -8.25
C THR A 116 4.99 33.68 -7.47
N THR A 117 4.63 34.68 -6.68
CA THR A 117 5.44 35.20 -5.56
C THR A 117 4.66 35.10 -4.25
N SER A 118 5.29 35.45 -3.13
CA SER A 118 4.68 35.35 -1.80
C SER A 118 3.31 36.05 -1.74
N GLY A 119 2.30 35.31 -1.29
CA GLY A 119 0.92 35.79 -1.16
C GLY A 119 0.11 35.94 -2.45
N THR A 120 0.71 35.67 -3.62
CA THR A 120 -0.01 35.80 -4.91
C THR A 120 -0.76 34.52 -5.28
N THR A 121 -1.79 34.65 -6.12
CA THR A 121 -2.55 33.52 -6.63
C THR A 121 -2.70 33.59 -8.15
N ILE A 122 -2.44 32.47 -8.82
CA ILE A 122 -2.83 32.23 -10.21
C ILE A 122 -4.14 31.44 -10.22
N TYR A 123 -5.16 31.95 -10.92
CA TYR A 123 -6.44 31.27 -11.12
C TYR A 123 -6.52 30.70 -12.53
N VAL A 124 -6.79 29.40 -12.63
CA VAL A 124 -7.01 28.69 -13.91
C VAL A 124 -8.47 28.28 -13.99
N TYR A 125 -9.25 28.98 -14.79
CA TYR A 125 -10.69 28.76 -14.95
C TYR A 125 -11.04 27.87 -16.15
N LYS A 126 -12.34 27.66 -16.37
CA LYS A 126 -12.86 26.82 -17.46
C LYS A 126 -12.22 27.12 -18.81
N GLY A 127 -11.67 26.08 -19.44
CA GLY A 127 -11.02 26.09 -20.74
C GLY A 127 -9.61 26.69 -20.74
N ALA A 128 -9.16 27.31 -19.65
CA ALA A 128 -7.82 27.87 -19.55
C ALA A 128 -6.77 26.78 -19.35
N ILE A 129 -5.55 27.07 -19.84
CA ILE A 129 -4.37 26.23 -19.67
C ILE A 129 -3.26 27.08 -19.05
N ALA A 130 -2.69 26.59 -17.95
CA ALA A 130 -1.43 27.07 -17.40
C ALA A 130 -0.38 25.98 -17.63
N SER A 131 0.71 26.28 -18.34
CA SER A 131 1.77 25.32 -18.66
C SER A 131 3.07 25.77 -18.02
N ASP A 132 3.91 24.81 -17.61
CA ASP A 132 5.26 25.07 -17.06
C ASP A 132 5.22 26.06 -15.87
N THR A 133 4.19 25.94 -15.02
CA THR A 133 3.97 26.91 -13.94
C THR A 133 4.88 26.61 -12.75
N THR A 134 5.61 27.62 -12.27
CA THR A 134 6.40 27.51 -11.02
C THR A 134 5.68 28.21 -9.87
N ILE A 135 5.13 27.43 -8.93
CA ILE A 135 4.55 27.96 -7.69
C ILE A 135 5.66 28.12 -6.65
N GLN A 136 5.91 29.36 -6.26
CA GLN A 136 6.94 29.75 -5.30
C GLN A 136 6.52 30.94 -4.44
N GLY A 137 7.30 31.20 -3.40
CA GLY A 137 7.02 32.21 -2.39
C GLY A 137 6.08 31.70 -1.30
N VAL A 138 6.21 32.26 -0.10
CA VAL A 138 5.40 31.85 1.05
C VAL A 138 3.93 32.15 0.73
N SER A 139 3.09 31.12 0.78
CA SER A 139 1.67 31.20 0.41
C SER A 139 1.43 31.63 -1.04
N GLY A 140 2.36 31.34 -1.95
CA GLY A 140 2.10 31.35 -3.39
C GLY A 140 1.14 30.22 -3.75
N ILE A 141 0.11 30.52 -4.55
CA ILE A 141 -0.98 29.56 -4.83
C ILE A 141 -1.30 29.48 -6.32
N VAL A 142 -1.49 28.27 -6.84
CA VAL A 142 -2.27 28.04 -8.07
C VAL A 142 -3.60 27.39 -7.70
N ARG A 143 -4.71 27.93 -8.22
CA ARG A 143 -6.05 27.34 -8.10
C ARG A 143 -6.57 26.91 -9.46
N VAL A 144 -6.66 25.60 -9.67
CA VAL A 144 -7.25 25.00 -10.86
C VAL A 144 -8.72 24.73 -10.58
N SER A 145 -9.60 25.45 -11.27
CA SER A 145 -11.05 25.36 -11.11
C SER A 145 -11.68 24.42 -12.14
N SER A 146 -13.00 24.22 -12.05
CA SER A 146 -13.75 23.37 -12.99
C SER A 146 -13.46 23.71 -14.46
N GLY A 147 -12.99 22.72 -15.21
CA GLY A 147 -12.61 22.81 -16.62
C GLY A 147 -11.30 23.52 -16.91
N GLY A 148 -10.55 23.97 -15.89
CA GLY A 148 -9.19 24.49 -16.04
C GLY A 148 -8.16 23.37 -16.00
N GLN A 149 -7.02 23.60 -16.65
CA GLN A 149 -5.91 22.64 -16.75
C GLN A 149 -4.59 23.30 -16.36
N ALA A 150 -3.80 22.64 -15.50
CA ALA A 150 -2.41 22.99 -15.27
C ALA A 150 -1.48 21.85 -15.66
N LEU A 151 -0.46 22.14 -16.46
CA LEU A 151 0.49 21.19 -17.02
C LEU A 151 1.89 21.55 -16.54
N ASP A 152 2.72 20.54 -16.26
CA ASP A 152 4.14 20.69 -15.93
C ASP A 152 4.36 21.68 -14.78
N THR A 153 3.62 21.50 -13.68
CA THR A 153 3.61 22.45 -12.56
C THR A 153 4.65 22.06 -11.50
N THR A 154 5.60 22.94 -11.23
CA THR A 154 6.54 22.80 -10.12
C THR A 154 6.03 23.51 -8.88
N VAL A 155 5.93 22.82 -7.74
CA VAL A 155 5.50 23.39 -6.45
C VAL A 155 6.69 23.39 -5.49
N LYS A 156 7.18 24.57 -5.11
CA LYS A 156 8.33 24.75 -4.21
C LYS A 156 7.93 24.88 -2.74
N SER A 157 8.91 24.98 -1.84
CA SER A 157 8.68 25.14 -0.41
C SER A 157 7.79 26.34 -0.07
N GLY A 158 6.74 26.09 0.74
CA GLY A 158 5.79 27.11 1.19
C GLY A 158 4.71 27.48 0.17
N ALA A 159 4.68 26.82 -0.99
CA ALA A 159 3.72 27.05 -2.06
C ALA A 159 2.67 25.93 -2.16
N TYR A 160 1.53 26.24 -2.77
CA TYR A 160 0.36 25.36 -2.80
C TYR A 160 -0.27 25.26 -4.19
N LEU A 161 -0.45 24.04 -4.67
CA LEU A 161 -1.35 23.73 -5.78
C LEU A 161 -2.68 23.22 -5.23
N TRP A 162 -3.78 23.88 -5.58
CA TRP A 162 -5.15 23.45 -5.22
C TRP A 162 -5.98 23.17 -6.46
N VAL A 163 -6.41 21.93 -6.63
CA VAL A 163 -7.28 21.49 -7.72
C VAL A 163 -8.67 21.25 -7.18
N SER A 164 -9.63 22.04 -7.66
CA SER A 164 -11.04 21.97 -7.28
C SER A 164 -11.79 20.99 -8.17
N SER A 165 -13.01 20.64 -7.77
CA SER A 165 -13.87 19.72 -8.53
C SER A 165 -13.99 20.11 -10.01
N GLY A 166 -13.75 19.13 -10.90
CA GLY A 166 -13.72 19.29 -12.36
C GLY A 166 -12.46 19.95 -12.91
N GLY A 167 -11.49 20.33 -12.07
CA GLY A 167 -10.15 20.74 -12.51
C GLY A 167 -9.25 19.53 -12.80
N SER A 168 -8.23 19.75 -13.62
CA SER A 168 -7.28 18.70 -14.01
C SER A 168 -5.84 19.20 -13.99
N VAL A 169 -4.91 18.35 -13.55
CA VAL A 169 -3.47 18.64 -13.60
C VAL A 169 -2.69 17.43 -14.11
N SER A 170 -1.58 17.69 -14.81
CA SER A 170 -0.65 16.65 -15.26
C SER A 170 0.79 17.11 -15.13
N GLY A 171 1.72 16.22 -14.80
CA GLY A 171 3.15 16.56 -14.69
C GLY A 171 3.42 17.48 -13.50
N VAL A 172 2.90 17.13 -12.32
CA VAL A 172 3.11 17.95 -11.11
C VAL A 172 4.36 17.48 -10.38
N ASN A 173 5.31 18.38 -10.14
CA ASN A 173 6.52 18.10 -9.37
C ASN A 173 6.53 18.93 -8.09
N VAL A 174 6.20 18.30 -6.95
CA VAL A 174 6.28 18.91 -5.63
C VAL A 174 7.67 18.67 -5.08
N ILE A 175 8.46 19.73 -5.02
CA ILE A 175 9.86 19.69 -4.64
C ILE A 175 10.12 20.49 -3.37
N GLU A 176 11.24 20.18 -2.74
CA GLU A 176 11.71 20.79 -1.50
C GLU A 176 10.79 20.46 -0.32
N SER A 177 11.35 20.38 0.89
CA SER A 177 10.52 20.18 2.08
C SER A 177 9.56 21.37 2.24
N GLY A 178 8.26 21.11 2.12
CA GLY A 178 7.19 22.09 2.36
C GLY A 178 6.38 22.55 1.15
N GLY A 179 6.59 22.01 -0.05
CA GLY A 179 5.60 22.14 -1.14
C GLY A 179 4.34 21.32 -0.85
N TYR A 180 3.17 21.81 -1.30
CA TYR A 180 1.90 21.13 -1.05
C TYR A 180 1.01 21.01 -2.31
N VAL A 181 0.45 19.82 -2.53
CA VAL A 181 -0.60 19.57 -3.54
C VAL A 181 -1.89 19.08 -2.91
N GLY A 182 -3.02 19.72 -3.24
CA GLY A 182 -4.35 19.35 -2.76
C GLY A 182 -5.31 19.09 -3.91
N ILE A 183 -5.73 17.83 -4.07
CA ILE A 183 -6.67 17.38 -5.10
C ILE A 183 -8.03 17.13 -4.46
N SER A 184 -9.02 17.96 -4.76
CA SER A 184 -10.37 17.88 -4.18
C SER A 184 -11.22 16.77 -4.82
N ALA A 185 -12.34 16.42 -4.18
CA ALA A 185 -13.29 15.48 -4.76
C ALA A 185 -13.78 15.92 -6.15
N GLY A 186 -13.77 14.98 -7.10
CA GLY A 186 -14.11 15.23 -8.51
C GLY A 186 -13.03 15.98 -9.31
N ALA A 187 -11.86 16.25 -8.73
CA ALA A 187 -10.69 16.69 -9.48
C ALA A 187 -9.87 15.48 -9.97
N THR A 188 -9.04 15.70 -10.98
CA THR A 188 -8.12 14.69 -11.55
C THR A 188 -6.68 15.18 -11.50
N ALA A 189 -5.76 14.26 -11.25
CA ALA A 189 -4.32 14.52 -11.31
C ALA A 189 -3.60 13.29 -11.91
N SER A 190 -2.69 13.52 -12.85
CA SER A 190 -1.85 12.47 -13.44
C SER A 190 -0.38 12.85 -13.38
N ASP A 191 0.52 11.87 -13.33
CA ASP A 191 1.97 12.08 -13.32
C ASP A 191 2.39 13.09 -12.23
N VAL A 192 2.20 12.67 -10.98
CA VAL A 192 2.46 13.52 -9.80
C VAL A 192 3.63 12.96 -9.02
N THR A 193 4.73 13.71 -8.99
CA THR A 193 5.88 13.42 -8.13
C THR A 193 5.84 14.29 -6.88
N ILE A 194 5.89 13.67 -5.69
CA ILE A 194 6.10 14.34 -4.41
C ILE A 194 7.45 13.93 -3.86
N ASN A 195 8.40 14.86 -3.84
CA ASN A 195 9.78 14.66 -3.42
C ASN A 195 10.06 15.46 -2.14
N GLY A 196 9.87 14.85 -0.97
CA GLY A 196 9.98 15.48 0.35
C GLY A 196 8.88 16.50 0.71
N GLY A 197 7.93 16.74 -0.19
CA GLY A 197 6.74 17.55 0.04
C GLY A 197 5.57 16.78 0.65
N SER A 198 4.40 17.43 0.66
CA SER A 198 3.16 16.84 1.18
C SER A 198 2.02 16.91 0.18
N GLY A 199 1.06 15.99 0.28
CA GLY A 199 -0.13 16.00 -0.54
C GLY A 199 -1.39 15.58 0.22
N ARG A 200 -2.54 15.97 -0.33
CA ARG A 200 -3.84 15.39 0.02
C ARG A 200 -4.66 15.14 -1.23
N ILE A 201 -5.30 13.98 -1.31
CA ILE A 201 -6.21 13.63 -2.39
C ILE A 201 -7.56 13.16 -1.86
N SER A 202 -8.62 13.74 -2.41
CA SER A 202 -10.03 13.30 -2.29
C SER A 202 -10.65 13.00 -3.66
N GLY A 203 -9.93 13.26 -4.75
CA GLY A 203 -10.34 13.01 -6.13
C GLY A 203 -9.67 11.77 -6.73
N THR A 204 -9.43 11.77 -8.03
CA THR A 204 -8.74 10.68 -8.74
C THR A 204 -7.31 11.08 -9.07
N GLY A 205 -6.37 10.18 -8.79
CA GLY A 205 -4.95 10.34 -9.08
C GLY A 205 -4.41 9.12 -9.84
N GLU A 206 -3.56 9.37 -10.83
CA GLU A 206 -2.89 8.34 -11.64
C GLU A 206 -1.38 8.63 -11.66
N ASP A 207 -0.55 7.59 -11.64
CA ASP A 207 0.91 7.69 -11.72
C ASP A 207 1.52 8.63 -10.66
N TYR A 208 1.24 8.33 -9.40
CA TYR A 208 1.82 9.06 -8.28
C TYR A 208 3.16 8.45 -7.89
N THR A 209 4.21 9.27 -7.75
CA THR A 209 5.49 8.86 -7.19
C THR A 209 5.79 9.67 -5.94
N LEU A 210 6.01 9.00 -4.81
CA LEU A 210 6.37 9.62 -3.54
C LEU A 210 7.75 9.15 -3.13
N THR A 211 8.64 10.09 -2.78
CA THR A 211 10.03 9.78 -2.41
C THR A 211 10.58 10.79 -1.40
N ASN A 212 11.75 10.49 -0.83
CA ASN A 212 12.47 11.33 0.14
C ASN A 212 11.60 11.78 1.32
N SER A 213 10.94 10.82 1.97
CA SER A 213 10.04 11.06 3.10
C SER A 213 8.83 11.94 2.79
N ALA A 214 8.36 11.93 1.54
CA ALA A 214 7.12 12.58 1.14
C ALA A 214 5.92 12.02 1.92
N TYR A 215 4.93 12.89 2.17
CA TYR A 215 3.71 12.54 2.89
C TYR A 215 2.48 12.68 2.01
N LEU A 216 1.59 11.68 1.99
CA LEU A 216 0.31 11.77 1.28
C LEU A 216 -0.85 11.31 2.15
N TRP A 217 -1.86 12.18 2.25
CA TRP A 217 -3.14 11.84 2.86
C TRP A 217 -4.18 11.51 1.78
N ILE A 218 -4.64 10.26 1.74
CA ILE A 218 -5.69 9.80 0.83
C ILE A 218 -6.99 9.79 1.64
N SER A 219 -7.85 10.77 1.34
CA SER A 219 -9.11 10.99 2.05
C SER A 219 -10.21 10.06 1.54
N SER A 220 -11.35 10.04 2.23
CA SER A 220 -12.56 9.37 1.76
C SER A 220 -12.92 9.79 0.32
N GLY A 221 -13.21 8.81 -0.54
CA GLY A 221 -13.47 8.99 -1.97
C GLY A 221 -12.23 9.22 -2.83
N GLY A 222 -11.04 9.35 -2.23
CA GLY A 222 -9.78 9.44 -2.96
C GLY A 222 -9.44 8.09 -3.60
N LEU A 223 -9.14 8.12 -4.89
CA LEU A 223 -8.70 6.96 -5.68
C LEU A 223 -7.31 7.23 -6.25
N LEU A 224 -6.36 6.36 -5.97
CA LEU A 224 -5.08 6.33 -6.69
C LEU A 224 -4.97 5.08 -7.56
N THR A 225 -4.43 5.25 -8.76
CA THR A 225 -3.99 4.16 -9.63
C THR A 225 -2.51 4.26 -9.95
N SER A 226 -1.83 3.12 -9.97
CA SER A 226 -0.43 2.99 -10.39
C SER A 226 0.54 3.88 -9.57
N ALA A 227 0.42 3.83 -8.24
CA ALA A 227 1.25 4.65 -7.34
C ALA A 227 2.57 3.95 -6.95
N THR A 228 3.63 4.72 -6.70
CA THR A 228 4.91 4.24 -6.18
C THR A 228 5.26 5.02 -4.90
N PHE A 229 5.45 4.29 -3.80
CA PHE A 229 5.89 4.81 -2.50
C PHE A 229 7.31 4.33 -2.22
N ASP A 230 8.26 5.26 -2.25
CA ASP A 230 9.70 4.98 -2.23
C ASP A 230 10.43 5.80 -1.17
N THR A 231 11.67 5.43 -0.84
CA THR A 231 12.65 6.20 -0.04
C THR A 231 12.01 6.92 1.16
N GLY A 232 11.46 6.14 2.09
CA GLY A 232 10.86 6.63 3.33
C GLY A 232 9.52 7.35 3.20
N ALA A 233 8.88 7.35 2.01
CA ALA A 233 7.56 7.94 1.82
C ALA A 233 6.52 7.36 2.78
N TYR A 234 5.55 8.18 3.18
CA TYR A 234 4.47 7.79 4.07
C TYR A 234 3.11 8.14 3.47
N ALA A 235 2.23 7.16 3.34
CA ALA A 235 0.86 7.36 2.90
C ALA A 235 -0.16 6.90 3.95
N MET A 236 -1.16 7.73 4.20
CA MET A 236 -2.27 7.44 5.11
C MET A 236 -3.58 7.40 4.32
N MET A 237 -4.24 6.25 4.30
CA MET A 237 -5.57 6.08 3.71
C MET A 237 -6.65 6.19 4.77
N SER A 238 -7.65 7.03 4.53
CA SER A 238 -8.85 7.18 5.37
C SER A 238 -9.96 6.22 4.96
N ASN A 239 -10.99 6.08 5.79
CA ASN A 239 -12.20 5.34 5.45
C ASN A 239 -12.78 5.76 4.08
N GLY A 240 -13.03 4.78 3.20
CA GLY A 240 -13.52 5.00 1.84
C GLY A 240 -12.47 5.48 0.83
N ALA A 241 -11.18 5.48 1.20
CA ALA A 241 -10.09 5.68 0.25
C ALA A 241 -9.75 4.36 -0.47
N THR A 242 -9.29 4.47 -1.72
CA THR A 242 -8.91 3.33 -2.55
C THR A 242 -7.56 3.54 -3.22
N ILE A 243 -6.73 2.51 -3.23
CA ILE A 243 -5.56 2.39 -4.10
C ILE A 243 -5.76 1.14 -4.94
N ASN A 244 -5.59 1.26 -6.26
CA ASN A 244 -5.53 0.12 -7.17
C ASN A 244 -4.20 0.16 -7.92
N GLU A 245 -3.38 -0.87 -7.75
CA GLU A 245 -1.99 -0.94 -8.23
C GLU A 245 -1.08 0.08 -7.53
N ALA A 246 -0.23 -0.42 -6.64
CA ALA A 246 0.86 0.38 -6.11
C ALA A 246 2.09 -0.45 -5.79
N THR A 247 3.24 0.20 -5.68
CA THR A 247 4.48 -0.41 -5.17
C THR A 247 4.93 0.31 -3.89
N VAL A 248 5.26 -0.43 -2.84
CA VAL A 248 5.80 0.10 -1.57
C VAL A 248 7.19 -0.48 -1.35
N LEU A 249 8.22 0.36 -1.21
CA LEU A 249 9.62 -0.06 -1.17
C LEU A 249 10.50 0.90 -0.37
N ASN A 250 11.75 0.51 -0.09
CA ASN A 250 12.81 1.38 0.47
C ASN A 250 12.37 2.19 1.70
N SER A 251 11.91 1.49 2.74
CA SER A 251 11.43 2.07 4.01
C SER A 251 10.14 2.91 3.90
N ALA A 252 9.47 2.89 2.75
CA ALA A 252 8.16 3.52 2.62
C ALA A 252 7.10 2.73 3.41
N VAL A 253 6.11 3.46 3.92
CA VAL A 253 5.00 2.90 4.71
C VAL A 253 3.66 3.32 4.11
N LEU A 254 2.83 2.32 3.80
CA LEU A 254 1.43 2.51 3.42
C LEU A 254 0.52 2.09 4.59
N HIS A 255 -0.16 3.04 5.21
CA HIS A 255 -1.12 2.79 6.28
C HIS A 255 -2.55 2.81 5.73
N VAL A 256 -3.21 1.66 5.78
CA VAL A 256 -4.58 1.42 5.29
C VAL A 256 -5.55 1.40 6.48
N SER A 257 -6.21 2.53 6.79
CA SER A 257 -7.16 2.60 7.91
C SER A 257 -8.42 1.75 7.70
N ALA A 258 -9.18 1.51 8.77
CA ALA A 258 -10.46 0.81 8.71
C ALA A 258 -11.42 1.36 7.64
N GLY A 259 -11.89 0.46 6.77
CA GLY A 259 -12.75 0.75 5.63
C GLY A 259 -12.08 1.49 4.46
N ALA A 260 -10.75 1.62 4.46
CA ALA A 260 -9.98 1.87 3.24
C ALA A 260 -9.68 0.55 2.52
N THR A 261 -9.41 0.59 1.21
CA THR A 261 -9.16 -0.61 0.40
C THR A 261 -7.94 -0.44 -0.49
N THR A 262 -7.03 -1.41 -0.45
CA THR A 262 -5.94 -1.59 -1.41
C THR A 262 -6.21 -2.78 -2.31
N SER A 263 -5.78 -2.70 -3.57
CA SER A 263 -5.79 -3.82 -4.50
C SER A 263 -4.53 -3.83 -5.35
N ASN A 264 -3.98 -5.02 -5.62
CA ASN A 264 -2.78 -5.19 -6.45
C ASN A 264 -1.56 -4.38 -5.95
N VAL A 265 -1.38 -4.32 -4.62
CA VAL A 265 -0.21 -3.64 -4.03
C VAL A 265 0.97 -4.61 -3.98
N THR A 266 2.12 -4.19 -4.49
CA THR A 266 3.38 -4.92 -4.34
C THR A 266 4.20 -4.32 -3.20
N VAL A 267 4.45 -5.08 -2.15
CA VAL A 267 5.33 -4.69 -1.04
C VAL A 267 6.70 -5.33 -1.25
N SER A 268 7.70 -4.51 -1.54
CA SER A 268 9.07 -4.95 -1.88
C SER A 268 10.07 -4.64 -0.76
N ALA A 269 11.36 -4.94 -0.99
CA ALA A 269 12.44 -4.77 -0.03
C ALA A 269 12.36 -3.45 0.78
N GLY A 270 12.22 -3.59 2.09
CA GLY A 270 12.13 -2.49 3.05
C GLY A 270 10.79 -1.75 3.08
N GLY A 271 9.89 -2.01 2.13
CA GLY A 271 8.54 -1.46 2.13
C GLY A 271 7.67 -2.13 3.18
N GLN A 272 6.72 -1.36 3.74
CA GLN A 272 5.76 -1.87 4.71
C GLN A 272 4.33 -1.45 4.37
N GLN A 273 3.41 -2.41 4.42
CA GLN A 273 1.97 -2.15 4.42
C GLN A 273 1.41 -2.47 5.81
N GLN A 274 0.59 -1.56 6.34
CA GLN A 274 -0.07 -1.72 7.65
C GLN A 274 -1.57 -1.57 7.46
N VAL A 275 -2.30 -2.66 7.61
CA VAL A 275 -3.71 -2.75 7.24
C VAL A 275 -4.59 -2.86 8.48
N ALA A 276 -5.55 -1.97 8.61
CA ALA A 276 -6.75 -2.11 9.46
C ALA A 276 -8.04 -2.15 8.61
N GLY A 277 -7.93 -1.85 7.30
CA GLY A 277 -9.00 -1.92 6.31
C GLY A 277 -8.99 -3.23 5.53
N THR A 278 -9.09 -3.15 4.21
CA THR A 278 -9.08 -4.30 3.31
C THR A 278 -7.89 -4.24 2.37
N THR A 279 -7.21 -5.37 2.18
CA THR A 279 -6.21 -5.58 1.11
C THR A 279 -6.65 -6.75 0.25
N VAL A 280 -6.43 -6.66 -1.06
CA VAL A 280 -6.83 -7.68 -2.03
C VAL A 280 -5.71 -7.89 -3.04
N SER A 281 -5.27 -9.13 -3.21
CA SER A 281 -4.26 -9.51 -4.19
C SER A 281 -2.96 -8.70 -4.05
N ALA A 282 -2.54 -8.44 -2.81
CA ALA A 282 -1.22 -7.92 -2.55
C ALA A 282 -0.15 -8.95 -2.94
N THR A 283 1.03 -8.48 -3.32
CA THR A 283 2.21 -9.33 -3.53
C THR A 283 3.28 -8.90 -2.54
N ILE A 284 3.62 -9.76 -1.59
CA ILE A 284 4.65 -9.52 -0.60
C ILE A 284 5.94 -10.17 -1.11
N ALA A 285 6.83 -9.34 -1.63
CA ALA A 285 8.10 -9.72 -2.24
C ALA A 285 9.24 -9.78 -1.22
N SER A 286 10.41 -10.28 -1.65
CA SER A 286 11.61 -10.40 -0.82
C SER A 286 11.91 -9.11 -0.04
N GLY A 287 11.93 -9.22 1.29
CA GLY A 287 12.18 -8.13 2.24
C GLY A 287 11.03 -7.14 2.41
N GLY A 288 9.87 -7.39 1.80
CA GLY A 288 8.62 -6.68 2.03
C GLY A 288 7.87 -7.24 3.24
N LEU A 289 7.10 -6.37 3.90
CA LEU A 289 6.34 -6.69 5.10
C LEU A 289 4.90 -6.19 4.99
N ASP A 290 3.93 -7.09 5.07
CA ASP A 290 2.52 -6.72 5.27
C ASP A 290 2.07 -7.09 6.69
N ILE A 291 1.37 -6.17 7.36
CA ILE A 291 0.87 -6.34 8.72
C ILE A 291 -0.62 -6.06 8.73
N LEU A 292 -1.41 -7.11 8.83
CA LEU A 292 -2.84 -7.04 9.04
C LEU A 292 -3.13 -6.93 10.53
N THR A 293 -3.72 -5.82 10.94
CA THR A 293 -4.05 -5.47 12.33
C THR A 293 -5.52 -5.76 12.63
N SER A 294 -5.95 -5.54 13.88
CA SER A 294 -7.33 -5.86 14.30
C SER A 294 -8.39 -5.19 13.41
N GLY A 295 -9.34 -5.99 12.91
CA GLY A 295 -10.38 -5.55 11.98
C GLY A 295 -9.98 -5.59 10.50
N ALA A 296 -8.72 -5.90 10.18
CA ALA A 296 -8.27 -6.03 8.81
C ALA A 296 -8.85 -7.26 8.10
N THR A 297 -9.02 -7.15 6.78
CA THR A 297 -9.37 -8.27 5.90
C THR A 297 -8.36 -8.35 4.76
N GLY A 298 -7.62 -9.46 4.65
CA GLY A 298 -6.79 -9.80 3.49
C GLY A 298 -7.51 -10.80 2.59
N SER A 299 -7.22 -10.76 1.29
CA SER A 299 -7.76 -11.76 0.37
C SER A 299 -6.90 -11.95 -0.88
N GLY A 300 -6.42 -13.18 -1.06
CA GLY A 300 -5.71 -13.59 -2.26
C GLY A 300 -4.33 -12.95 -2.39
N ASP A 301 -3.74 -12.52 -1.28
CA ASP A 301 -2.39 -12.00 -1.22
C ASP A 301 -1.39 -13.15 -1.47
N VAL A 302 -0.25 -12.80 -2.06
CA VAL A 302 0.78 -13.74 -2.50
C VAL A 302 2.08 -13.40 -1.77
N ILE A 303 2.47 -14.27 -0.84
CA ILE A 303 3.74 -14.16 -0.12
C ILE A 303 4.80 -14.96 -0.88
N THR A 304 5.79 -14.27 -1.43
CA THR A 304 6.88 -14.88 -2.22
C THR A 304 8.16 -15.05 -1.41
N ASP A 305 9.21 -15.64 -2.00
CA ASP A 305 10.49 -15.89 -1.31
C ASP A 305 11.04 -14.65 -0.60
N GLY A 306 11.26 -14.76 0.71
CA GLY A 306 11.73 -13.68 1.58
C GLY A 306 10.69 -12.62 1.95
N GLY A 307 9.44 -12.75 1.52
CA GLY A 307 8.32 -11.91 1.94
C GLY A 307 7.69 -12.39 3.25
N LEU A 308 7.15 -11.45 4.03
CA LEU A 308 6.52 -11.73 5.33
C LEU A 308 5.15 -11.05 5.45
N GLU A 309 4.13 -11.83 5.75
CA GLU A 309 2.81 -11.33 6.17
C GLU A 309 2.53 -11.69 7.63
N ILE A 310 2.05 -10.72 8.42
CA ILE A 310 1.65 -10.92 9.82
C ILE A 310 0.16 -10.60 9.98
N VAL A 311 -0.61 -11.62 10.37
CA VAL A 311 -2.06 -11.53 10.63
C VAL A 311 -2.30 -11.46 12.13
N SER A 312 -2.63 -10.28 12.64
CA SER A 312 -2.78 -10.00 14.07
C SER A 312 -4.14 -10.41 14.63
N ALA A 313 -4.27 -10.45 15.96
CA ALA A 313 -5.52 -10.71 16.67
C ALA A 313 -6.70 -9.86 16.13
N GLY A 314 -7.79 -10.52 15.75
CA GLY A 314 -8.99 -9.90 15.20
C GLY A 314 -8.91 -9.52 13.71
N ALA A 315 -7.83 -9.85 13.01
CA ALA A 315 -7.76 -9.81 11.55
C ALA A 315 -8.26 -11.12 10.92
N SER A 316 -8.65 -11.05 9.65
CA SER A 316 -9.06 -12.22 8.86
C SER A 316 -8.36 -12.22 7.49
N VAL A 317 -7.87 -13.37 7.05
CA VAL A 317 -7.30 -13.57 5.69
C VAL A 317 -7.95 -14.73 4.97
N THR A 318 -8.00 -14.70 3.64
CA THR A 318 -8.63 -15.77 2.84
C THR A 318 -8.03 -15.91 1.46
N GLY A 319 -7.70 -17.14 1.06
CA GLY A 319 -7.16 -17.41 -0.28
C GLY A 319 -5.68 -17.05 -0.45
N GLU A 320 -4.96 -16.84 0.66
CA GLU A 320 -3.54 -16.46 0.62
C GLU A 320 -2.69 -17.55 -0.03
N THR A 321 -1.69 -17.15 -0.81
CA THR A 321 -0.72 -18.06 -1.42
C THR A 321 0.67 -17.82 -0.83
N VAL A 322 1.15 -18.77 -0.04
CA VAL A 322 2.50 -18.75 0.54
C VAL A 322 3.42 -19.60 -0.33
N SER A 323 4.27 -18.95 -1.12
CA SER A 323 5.26 -19.63 -1.98
C SER A 323 6.44 -20.14 -1.17
N SER A 324 7.25 -21.03 -1.76
CA SER A 324 8.50 -21.50 -1.14
C SER A 324 9.40 -20.31 -0.77
N GLY A 325 9.85 -20.28 0.49
CA GLY A 325 10.66 -19.19 1.05
C GLY A 325 9.87 -17.98 1.56
N GLY A 326 8.56 -17.90 1.30
CA GLY A 326 7.67 -16.93 1.91
C GLY A 326 7.18 -17.37 3.30
N GLU A 327 6.80 -16.41 4.13
CA GLU A 327 6.35 -16.63 5.51
C GLU A 327 5.01 -15.94 5.81
N LEU A 328 4.04 -16.72 6.30
CA LEU A 328 2.77 -16.23 6.83
C LEU A 328 2.71 -16.49 8.35
N VAL A 329 2.57 -15.44 9.13
CA VAL A 329 2.47 -15.50 10.60
C VAL A 329 1.05 -15.17 11.04
N ILE A 330 0.35 -16.14 11.62
CA ILE A 330 -1.02 -15.98 12.11
C ILE A 330 -0.98 -15.90 13.65
N VAL A 331 -1.32 -14.75 14.21
CA VAL A 331 -1.25 -14.47 15.65
C VAL A 331 -2.53 -14.91 16.35
N ALA A 332 -2.44 -15.20 17.65
CA ALA A 332 -3.55 -15.54 18.54
C ALA A 332 -4.78 -14.65 18.31
N GLY A 333 -5.94 -15.26 18.05
CA GLY A 333 -7.20 -14.54 17.78
C GLY A 333 -7.37 -14.02 16.35
N ALA A 334 -6.43 -14.30 15.44
CA ALA A 334 -6.62 -14.10 14.00
C ALA A 334 -7.39 -15.27 13.36
N GLN A 335 -7.96 -15.02 12.19
CA GLN A 335 -8.63 -16.02 11.36
C GLN A 335 -7.96 -16.11 9.99
N ALA A 336 -7.73 -17.32 9.50
CA ALA A 336 -7.21 -17.58 8.17
C ALA A 336 -8.00 -18.71 7.51
N ALA A 337 -8.31 -18.55 6.22
CA ALA A 337 -9.02 -19.56 5.45
C ALA A 337 -8.44 -19.76 4.05
N ASP A 338 -8.63 -20.94 3.47
CA ASP A 338 -8.27 -21.24 2.07
C ASP A 338 -6.81 -20.90 1.69
N ILE A 339 -5.88 -21.14 2.62
CA ILE A 339 -4.45 -20.87 2.41
C ILE A 339 -3.82 -21.94 1.51
N THR A 340 -3.20 -21.52 0.41
CA THR A 340 -2.38 -22.37 -0.45
C THR A 340 -0.92 -22.25 -0.03
N ASN A 341 -0.34 -23.31 0.55
CA ASN A 341 0.99 -23.26 1.13
C ASN A 341 2.01 -24.17 0.43
N ALA A 342 3.12 -23.56 0.00
CA ALA A 342 4.37 -24.21 -0.39
C ALA A 342 5.58 -23.65 0.39
N GLY A 343 5.34 -22.74 1.35
CA GLY A 343 6.33 -22.08 2.21
C GLY A 343 6.11 -22.35 3.71
N GLY A 344 6.51 -21.39 4.54
CA GLY A 344 6.39 -21.47 6.00
C GLY A 344 5.10 -20.81 6.51
N ILE A 345 4.40 -21.50 7.42
CA ILE A 345 3.29 -20.90 8.18
C ILE A 345 3.59 -21.05 9.68
N ILE A 346 3.61 -19.93 10.40
CA ILE A 346 3.74 -19.90 11.85
C ILE A 346 2.40 -19.51 12.45
N ILE A 347 1.86 -20.32 13.37
CA ILE A 347 0.54 -20.10 13.97
C ILE A 347 0.70 -19.98 15.49
N SER A 348 0.41 -18.81 16.04
CA SER A 348 0.38 -18.58 17.50
C SER A 348 -0.83 -19.23 18.17
N ALA A 349 -0.70 -19.49 19.47
CA ALA A 349 -1.74 -20.09 20.30
C ALA A 349 -3.10 -19.37 20.15
N GLY A 350 -4.19 -20.06 19.80
CA GLY A 350 -5.53 -19.48 19.70
C GLY A 350 -5.85 -18.75 18.38
N ALA A 351 -5.05 -18.93 17.33
CA ALA A 351 -5.43 -18.58 15.96
C ALA A 351 -6.32 -19.67 15.31
N ILE A 352 -7.21 -19.29 14.39
CA ILE A 352 -8.08 -20.24 13.66
C ILE A 352 -7.60 -20.34 12.20
N LEU A 353 -7.27 -21.55 11.75
CA LEU A 353 -6.97 -21.86 10.33
C LEU A 353 -8.01 -22.85 9.77
N GLN A 354 -8.77 -22.45 8.75
CA GLN A 354 -9.77 -23.28 8.06
C GLN A 354 -9.37 -23.45 6.58
N SER A 355 -8.63 -24.51 6.24
CA SER A 355 -8.26 -24.81 4.84
C SER A 355 -9.09 -25.97 4.29
N ALA A 356 -9.80 -25.74 3.18
CA ALA A 356 -10.44 -26.79 2.41
C ALA A 356 -9.41 -27.57 1.55
N GLY A 357 -8.49 -28.30 2.18
CA GLY A 357 -7.85 -29.46 1.54
C GLY A 357 -6.42 -29.35 1.00
N GLN A 358 -5.58 -28.37 1.38
CA GLN A 358 -4.13 -28.40 1.10
C GLN A 358 -3.29 -27.75 2.22
N PHE A 359 -2.29 -28.51 2.68
CA PHE A 359 -1.03 -28.22 3.42
C PHE A 359 -0.99 -27.25 4.60
N VAL A 360 -0.51 -27.76 5.74
CA VAL A 360 0.09 -26.96 6.80
C VAL A 360 1.43 -27.59 7.18
N SER A 361 2.54 -26.92 6.87
CA SER A 361 3.74 -27.00 7.73
C SER A 361 3.42 -26.08 8.90
N ALA A 362 2.58 -26.55 9.82
CA ALA A 362 2.15 -25.74 10.95
C ALA A 362 3.21 -25.87 12.03
N ILE A 363 3.77 -24.76 12.48
CA ILE A 363 4.08 -24.64 13.89
C ILE A 363 2.78 -24.14 14.51
N ALA A 364 1.93 -25.05 14.98
CA ALA A 364 0.82 -24.66 15.85
C ALA A 364 1.41 -24.26 17.20
N LEU A 365 0.75 -23.42 17.99
CA LEU A 365 1.24 -23.01 19.31
C LEU A 365 0.18 -23.10 20.41
N ASP A 366 -0.86 -23.96 20.29
CA ASP A 366 -1.95 -24.32 21.27
C ASP A 366 -3.35 -23.73 20.95
N SER A 367 -4.54 -24.18 21.39
CA SER A 367 -5.15 -25.47 21.78
C SER A 367 -6.52 -25.50 21.04
N ASP A 368 -7.07 -26.68 20.74
CA ASP A 368 -8.39 -26.91 20.10
C ASP A 368 -8.49 -26.79 18.56
N LEU A 369 -7.44 -27.13 17.81
CA LEU A 369 -7.64 -27.52 16.41
C LEU A 369 -8.30 -28.91 16.39
N SER A 370 -9.62 -28.96 16.29
CA SER A 370 -10.36 -30.20 16.02
C SER A 370 -10.40 -30.43 14.51
N SER A 371 -9.74 -31.48 14.02
CA SER A 371 -9.63 -31.89 12.59
C SER A 371 -8.48 -31.34 11.72
N LEU A 372 -7.28 -31.17 12.30
CA LEU A 372 -6.07 -30.89 11.51
C LEU A 372 -5.75 -32.06 10.57
N THR A 373 -5.47 -31.82 9.28
CA THR A 373 -4.93 -32.83 8.37
C THR A 373 -3.47 -32.53 8.03
N VAL A 374 -2.56 -33.48 8.30
CA VAL A 374 -1.14 -33.42 7.90
C VAL A 374 -1.00 -34.23 6.62
N ALA A 375 -0.54 -33.62 5.52
CA ALA A 375 -0.50 -34.28 4.22
C ALA A 375 0.79 -35.10 4.03
N SER A 376 0.78 -36.07 3.12
CA SER A 376 1.99 -36.82 2.76
C SER A 376 3.11 -35.90 2.28
N GLY A 377 4.34 -36.15 2.74
CA GLY A 377 5.51 -35.33 2.45
C GLY A 377 5.65 -34.05 3.30
N THR A 378 4.73 -33.80 4.24
CA THR A 378 4.82 -32.67 5.19
C THR A 378 5.28 -33.14 6.57
N THR A 379 5.86 -32.22 7.35
CA THR A 379 6.18 -32.42 8.77
C THR A 379 5.39 -31.40 9.60
N LEU A 380 4.83 -31.85 10.73
CA LEU A 380 4.22 -31.03 11.77
C LEU A 380 5.02 -31.20 13.07
N ASP A 381 5.54 -30.12 13.63
CA ASP A 381 6.15 -30.12 14.97
C ASP A 381 5.13 -29.62 16.01
N VAL A 382 4.92 -30.41 17.07
CA VAL A 382 4.05 -30.11 18.20
C VAL A 382 4.96 -29.82 19.41
N PHE A 383 5.18 -28.54 19.69
CA PHE A 383 6.09 -28.08 20.74
C PHE A 383 5.53 -28.23 22.16
N SER A 384 6.44 -28.21 23.14
CA SER A 384 6.11 -28.23 24.57
C SER A 384 5.01 -27.22 24.94
N GLY A 385 3.98 -27.70 25.65
CA GLY A 385 2.85 -26.90 26.13
C GLY A 385 1.63 -26.89 25.21
N MET A 386 1.71 -27.53 24.04
CA MET A 386 0.60 -27.62 23.10
C MET A 386 -0.26 -28.87 23.31
N SER A 387 -1.57 -28.75 23.09
CA SER A 387 -2.49 -29.90 22.99
C SER A 387 -3.29 -29.90 21.70
N LEU A 388 -3.17 -30.97 20.90
CA LEU A 388 -3.92 -31.17 19.66
C LEU A 388 -4.92 -32.33 19.78
N SER A 389 -6.04 -32.26 19.05
CA SER A 389 -7.03 -33.36 19.02
C SER A 389 -7.55 -33.66 17.61
N GLY A 390 -7.73 -34.94 17.28
CA GLY A 390 -8.33 -35.35 16.01
C GLY A 390 -7.47 -35.07 14.78
N VAL A 391 -6.13 -35.20 14.90
CA VAL A 391 -5.20 -34.98 13.80
C VAL A 391 -5.27 -36.14 12.79
N GLN A 392 -5.60 -35.87 11.53
CA GLN A 392 -5.55 -36.81 10.42
C GLN A 392 -4.16 -36.76 9.77
N ASN A 393 -3.25 -37.65 10.16
CA ASN A 393 -1.87 -37.64 9.70
C ASN A 393 -1.65 -38.55 8.48
N ALA A 394 -1.16 -38.01 7.38
CA ALA A 394 -0.65 -38.73 6.20
C ALA A 394 0.83 -38.43 5.92
N GLY A 395 1.48 -37.61 6.75
CA GLY A 395 2.89 -37.19 6.66
C GLY A 395 3.67 -37.54 7.93
N ASN A 396 4.58 -36.66 8.36
CA ASN A 396 5.34 -36.81 9.59
C ASN A 396 4.81 -35.86 10.67
N VAL A 397 4.64 -36.33 11.90
CA VAL A 397 4.28 -35.50 13.05
C VAL A 397 5.28 -35.78 14.16
N ILE A 398 5.91 -34.74 14.70
CA ILE A 398 6.84 -34.82 15.82
C ILE A 398 6.16 -34.19 17.03
N VAL A 399 5.95 -34.97 18.08
CA VAL A 399 5.38 -34.52 19.35
C VAL A 399 6.51 -34.36 20.34
N GLU A 400 6.94 -33.11 20.58
CA GLU A 400 8.04 -32.83 21.48
C GLU A 400 7.68 -33.09 22.95
N SER A 401 8.71 -33.22 23.80
CA SER A 401 8.53 -33.36 25.25
C SER A 401 7.67 -32.23 25.81
N GLY A 402 6.61 -32.57 26.54
CA GLY A 402 5.66 -31.62 27.12
C GLY A 402 4.52 -31.20 26.20
N ALA A 403 4.45 -31.75 24.98
CA ALA A 403 3.30 -31.62 24.08
C ALA A 403 2.37 -32.83 24.19
N ASP A 404 1.09 -32.62 23.87
CA ASP A 404 0.06 -33.66 23.86
C ASP A 404 -0.66 -33.73 22.51
N ILE A 405 -0.87 -34.94 21.99
CA ILE A 405 -1.75 -35.21 20.85
C ILE A 405 -2.80 -36.25 21.23
N THR A 406 -4.06 -36.00 20.90
CA THR A 406 -5.18 -36.89 21.24
C THR A 406 -5.99 -37.28 20.00
N ASN A 407 -6.50 -38.51 19.95
CA ASN A 407 -7.36 -39.02 18.87
C ASN A 407 -6.78 -38.82 17.46
N ALA A 408 -5.44 -38.87 17.29
CA ALA A 408 -4.83 -38.75 15.98
C ALA A 408 -5.06 -40.04 15.17
N VAL A 409 -5.28 -39.92 13.87
CA VAL A 409 -5.43 -41.02 12.93
C VAL A 409 -4.29 -40.98 11.94
N LEU A 410 -3.41 -41.99 11.99
CA LEU A 410 -2.22 -42.09 11.13
C LEU A 410 -2.57 -42.97 9.93
N ALA A 411 -2.57 -42.39 8.74
CA ALA A 411 -2.83 -43.04 7.46
C ALA A 411 -1.57 -43.73 6.90
N SER A 412 -1.73 -44.47 5.80
CA SER A 412 -0.62 -45.20 5.18
C SER A 412 0.55 -44.28 4.79
N GLY A 413 1.77 -44.65 5.19
CA GLY A 413 2.98 -43.86 4.96
C GLY A 413 3.19 -42.71 5.96
N ALA A 414 2.28 -42.54 6.92
CA ALA A 414 2.43 -41.56 7.98
C ALA A 414 3.34 -42.06 9.12
N GLU A 415 4.05 -41.13 9.73
CA GLU A 415 4.86 -41.34 10.93
C GLU A 415 4.45 -40.34 12.01
N LEU A 416 4.32 -40.82 13.25
CA LEU A 416 4.14 -40.01 14.45
C LEU A 416 5.29 -40.32 15.41
N ASP A 417 6.25 -39.39 15.56
CA ASP A 417 7.35 -39.48 16.52
C ASP A 417 6.95 -38.82 17.84
N VAL A 418 6.88 -39.60 18.91
CA VAL A 418 6.34 -39.18 20.20
C VAL A 418 7.45 -39.11 21.24
N SER A 419 7.89 -37.89 21.55
CA SER A 419 8.70 -37.54 22.72
C SER A 419 7.87 -36.90 23.85
N GLY A 420 6.66 -36.43 23.56
CA GLY A 420 5.63 -35.97 24.51
C GLY A 420 4.60 -37.05 24.84
N THR A 421 3.31 -36.71 24.82
CA THR A 421 2.20 -37.66 25.02
C THR A 421 1.36 -37.82 23.77
N ALA A 422 1.07 -39.06 23.37
CA ALA A 422 0.02 -39.42 22.43
C ALA A 422 -1.08 -40.23 23.13
N SER A 423 -2.36 -39.97 22.83
CA SER A 423 -3.48 -40.66 23.46
C SER A 423 -4.63 -40.94 22.50
N GLY A 424 -5.15 -42.16 22.51
CA GLY A 424 -6.26 -42.57 21.64
C GLY A 424 -5.91 -42.54 20.15
N THR A 425 -4.62 -42.66 19.81
CA THR A 425 -4.17 -42.68 18.42
C THR A 425 -4.73 -43.91 17.70
N THR A 426 -4.93 -43.80 16.38
CA THR A 426 -5.31 -44.90 15.50
C THR A 426 -4.23 -45.07 14.44
N VAL A 427 -3.46 -46.14 14.53
CA VAL A 427 -2.36 -46.43 13.60
C VAL A 427 -2.88 -47.37 12.51
N GLN A 428 -3.10 -46.85 11.30
CA GLN A 428 -3.64 -47.64 10.18
C GLN A 428 -2.56 -48.46 9.46
N SER A 429 -2.96 -49.23 8.45
CA SER A 429 -2.06 -50.08 7.67
C SER A 429 -0.94 -49.28 6.99
N GLY A 430 0.31 -49.66 7.27
CA GLY A 430 1.50 -48.99 6.75
C GLY A 430 1.81 -47.64 7.41
N ALA A 431 1.13 -47.29 8.51
CA ALA A 431 1.48 -46.16 9.36
C ALA A 431 2.38 -46.62 10.52
N ILE A 432 3.17 -45.70 11.06
CA ILE A 432 4.08 -45.93 12.18
C ILE A 432 3.82 -44.91 13.29
N GLU A 433 3.60 -45.39 14.51
CA GLU A 433 3.73 -44.60 15.73
C GLU A 433 5.04 -45.01 16.43
N ALA A 434 5.96 -44.06 16.59
CA ALA A 434 7.26 -44.26 17.18
C ALA A 434 7.32 -43.52 18.53
N VAL A 435 7.23 -44.26 19.62
CA VAL A 435 7.30 -43.72 20.98
C VAL A 435 8.74 -43.69 21.45
N GLY A 436 9.33 -42.50 21.37
CA GLY A 436 10.70 -42.19 21.74
C GLY A 436 10.96 -42.24 23.24
N THR A 437 12.23 -42.19 23.65
CA THR A 437 12.61 -42.12 25.07
C THR A 437 12.03 -40.86 25.73
N GLY A 438 11.32 -41.05 26.85
CA GLY A 438 10.62 -39.95 27.54
C GLY A 438 9.20 -39.69 27.02
N GLY A 439 8.87 -40.21 25.83
CA GLY A 439 7.54 -40.17 25.27
C GLY A 439 6.61 -41.23 25.85
N ARG A 440 5.29 -40.96 25.76
CA ARG A 440 4.23 -41.84 26.23
C ARG A 440 3.10 -41.96 25.20
N SER A 441 2.73 -43.18 24.82
CA SER A 441 1.47 -43.44 24.10
C SER A 441 0.45 -44.16 25.01
N VAL A 442 -0.82 -43.78 24.94
CA VAL A 442 -1.88 -44.32 25.80
C VAL A 442 -3.12 -44.65 24.97
N ASN A 443 -3.67 -45.86 25.15
CA ASN A 443 -4.90 -46.30 24.47
C ASN A 443 -4.83 -46.22 22.94
N ALA A 444 -3.66 -46.40 22.32
CA ALA A 444 -3.57 -46.47 20.87
C ALA A 444 -4.30 -47.71 20.34
N THR A 445 -4.96 -47.56 19.21
CA THR A 445 -5.51 -48.68 18.41
C THR A 445 -4.59 -48.91 17.23
N VAL A 446 -3.84 -50.01 17.24
CA VAL A 446 -2.95 -50.37 16.13
C VAL A 446 -3.69 -51.37 15.23
N GLN A 447 -4.08 -50.92 14.03
CA GLN A 447 -4.87 -51.73 13.09
C GLN A 447 -3.98 -52.72 12.32
N THR A 448 -4.59 -53.63 11.57
CA THR A 448 -3.87 -54.59 10.72
C THR A 448 -2.84 -53.92 9.81
N GLY A 449 -1.57 -54.30 9.96
CA GLY A 449 -0.44 -53.75 9.21
C GLY A 449 0.06 -52.38 9.71
N GLY A 450 -0.53 -51.83 10.78
CA GLY A 450 0.02 -50.71 11.53
C GLY A 450 1.17 -51.17 12.43
N ILE A 451 2.08 -50.25 12.74
CA ILE A 451 3.29 -50.54 13.51
C ILE A 451 3.44 -49.53 14.64
N GLU A 452 3.65 -50.04 15.85
CA GLU A 452 4.09 -49.27 17.00
C GLU A 452 5.55 -49.63 17.31
N ILE A 453 6.43 -48.64 17.48
CA ILE A 453 7.84 -48.81 17.87
C ILE A 453 8.05 -48.13 19.21
N VAL A 454 8.51 -48.88 20.21
CA VAL A 454 8.56 -48.41 21.60
C VAL A 454 9.99 -48.41 22.14
N THR A 455 10.50 -47.22 22.40
CA THR A 455 11.69 -46.98 23.25
C THR A 455 11.34 -46.16 24.50
N GLY A 456 10.16 -45.55 24.54
CA GLY A 456 9.54 -44.90 25.71
C GLY A 456 8.54 -45.80 26.42
N GLN A 457 7.35 -45.26 26.71
CA GLN A 457 6.30 -45.96 27.44
C GLN A 457 5.01 -46.05 26.64
N VAL A 458 4.41 -47.23 26.57
CA VAL A 458 3.07 -47.42 26.03
C VAL A 458 2.16 -48.09 27.06
N SER A 459 0.86 -47.79 27.00
CA SER A 459 -0.10 -48.42 27.91
C SER A 459 -1.52 -48.45 27.38
N GLY A 460 -2.22 -49.55 27.62
CA GLY A 460 -3.62 -49.72 27.22
C GLY A 460 -3.79 -49.88 25.71
N LEU A 461 -2.73 -50.25 24.98
CA LEU A 461 -2.78 -50.40 23.54
C LEU A 461 -3.74 -51.53 23.15
N THR A 462 -4.31 -51.43 21.95
CA THR A 462 -5.17 -52.48 21.36
C THR A 462 -4.67 -52.91 19.97
N PRO A 463 -3.54 -53.64 19.88
CA PRO A 463 -3.06 -54.17 18.61
C PRO A 463 -4.02 -55.23 18.04
N GLN A 464 -4.49 -55.00 16.81
CA GLN A 464 -5.38 -55.91 16.08
C GLN A 464 -4.61 -57.05 15.38
N SER A 465 -5.34 -58.05 14.86
CA SER A 465 -4.74 -59.12 14.06
C SER A 465 -3.86 -58.55 12.93
N GLY A 466 -2.58 -58.94 12.89
CA GLY A 466 -1.61 -58.47 11.91
C GLY A 466 -1.02 -57.09 12.18
N ALA A 467 -1.32 -56.46 13.32
CA ALA A 467 -0.57 -55.31 13.84
C ALA A 467 0.76 -55.75 14.45
N SER A 468 1.74 -54.84 14.51
CA SER A 468 3.05 -55.10 15.11
C SER A 468 3.35 -54.09 16.22
N LEU A 469 3.66 -54.58 17.42
CA LEU A 469 4.21 -53.82 18.53
C LEU A 469 5.68 -54.24 18.74
N ASN A 470 6.62 -53.31 18.60
CA ASN A 470 8.05 -53.58 18.72
C ASN A 470 8.65 -52.84 19.92
N ILE A 471 8.90 -53.56 21.01
CA ILE A 471 9.41 -53.01 22.26
C ILE A 471 10.93 -53.18 22.29
N SER A 472 11.64 -52.07 22.12
CA SER A 472 13.10 -52.00 22.04
C SER A 472 13.74 -51.77 23.42
N ALA A 473 15.08 -51.71 23.48
CA ALA A 473 15.81 -51.46 24.72
C ALA A 473 15.36 -50.14 25.39
N GLY A 474 14.97 -50.21 26.66
CA GLY A 474 14.41 -49.06 27.42
C GLY A 474 12.91 -48.85 27.25
N GLY A 475 12.29 -49.51 26.26
CA GLY A 475 10.85 -49.48 26.02
C GLY A 475 10.07 -50.28 27.06
N VAL A 476 8.92 -49.75 27.46
CA VAL A 476 7.98 -50.38 28.41
C VAL A 476 6.58 -50.39 27.82
N ALA A 477 5.99 -51.57 27.71
CA ALA A 477 4.56 -51.77 27.48
C ALA A 477 3.87 -52.21 28.78
N GLU A 478 2.67 -51.68 29.02
CA GLU A 478 1.88 -52.01 30.20
C GLU A 478 0.38 -52.01 29.95
N SER A 479 -0.26 -53.13 30.29
CA SER A 479 -1.72 -53.30 30.24
C SER A 479 -2.31 -53.23 28.84
N ASP A 480 -1.59 -53.69 27.82
CA ASP A 480 -2.08 -53.77 26.46
C ASP A 480 -2.98 -55.00 26.28
N THR A 481 -3.88 -54.94 25.30
CA THR A 481 -4.78 -56.04 24.93
C THR A 481 -4.52 -56.43 23.49
N LEU A 482 -3.82 -57.54 23.30
CA LEU A 482 -3.39 -58.04 22.00
C LEU A 482 -4.46 -58.98 21.43
N ALA A 483 -5.01 -58.63 20.27
CA ALA A 483 -5.94 -59.49 19.55
C ALA A 483 -5.26 -60.77 19.03
N SER A 484 -6.05 -61.82 18.80
CA SER A 484 -5.58 -63.04 18.14
C SER A 484 -4.95 -62.70 16.78
N GLY A 485 -3.65 -63.02 16.61
CA GLY A 485 -2.87 -62.70 15.41
C GLY A 485 -2.14 -61.36 15.43
N ALA A 486 -2.23 -60.57 16.49
CA ALA A 486 -1.32 -59.44 16.72
C ALA A 486 0.09 -59.96 17.05
N ILE A 487 1.11 -59.18 16.72
CA ILE A 487 2.52 -59.52 16.96
C ILE A 487 3.10 -58.51 17.95
N GLU A 488 3.58 -58.99 19.08
CA GLU A 488 4.42 -58.23 20.00
C GLU A 488 5.83 -58.83 20.01
N VAL A 489 6.82 -57.99 19.74
CA VAL A 489 8.24 -58.36 19.74
C VAL A 489 8.95 -57.57 20.82
N ILE A 490 9.41 -58.27 21.86
CA ILE A 490 10.19 -57.69 22.95
C ILE A 490 11.67 -57.99 22.68
N TRP A 491 12.43 -56.94 22.34
CA TRP A 491 13.87 -57.03 22.13
C TRP A 491 14.66 -56.98 23.44
N SER A 492 15.95 -57.29 23.38
CA SER A 492 16.82 -57.25 24.56
C SER A 492 16.80 -55.85 25.22
N GLY A 493 16.41 -55.81 26.49
CA GLY A 493 16.29 -54.57 27.26
C GLY A 493 14.91 -53.90 27.23
N GLY A 494 13.94 -54.45 26.50
CA GLY A 494 12.54 -54.04 26.57
C GLY A 494 11.75 -54.79 27.65
N SER A 495 10.58 -54.28 28.02
CA SER A 495 9.67 -54.91 29.00
C SER A 495 8.22 -54.79 28.57
N ALA A 496 7.44 -55.86 28.78
CA ALA A 496 5.98 -55.88 28.66
C ALA A 496 5.38 -56.49 29.94
N SER A 497 4.26 -55.97 30.41
CA SER A 497 3.67 -56.40 31.68
C SER A 497 2.18 -56.12 31.77
N ASN A 498 1.46 -56.96 32.51
CA ASN A 498 -0.01 -56.88 32.64
C ASN A 498 -0.75 -57.02 31.30
N GLU A 499 -0.13 -57.67 30.31
CA GLU A 499 -0.72 -57.87 28.98
C GLU A 499 -1.90 -58.85 29.01
N THR A 500 -2.94 -58.53 28.23
CA THR A 500 -4.09 -59.40 27.97
C THR A 500 -3.99 -59.95 26.55
N LEU A 501 -3.97 -61.27 26.42
CA LEU A 501 -3.99 -61.95 25.12
C LEU A 501 -5.40 -62.45 24.83
N GLU A 502 -6.04 -61.92 23.78
CA GLU A 502 -7.33 -62.42 23.33
C GLU A 502 -7.15 -63.67 22.47
N SER A 503 -7.98 -64.69 22.75
CA SER A 503 -7.93 -65.99 22.07
C SER A 503 -8.54 -65.98 20.69
#